data_AF-A0A9W7YHE2-F1
#
_entry.id   AF-A0A9W7YHE2-F1
#
_cell.length_a   1.000
_cell.length_b   1.000
_cell.length_c   1.000
_cell.angle_alpha   90.00
_cell.angle_beta   90.00
_cell.angle_gamma   90.00
#
_symmetry.space_group_name_H-M   'P 1'
#
loop_
_entity.id
_entity.type
_entity.pdbx_description
1 polymer ?
#
loop_
_entity_poly.entity_id
_entity_poly.type
_entity_poly.pdbx_seq_one_letter_code
_entity_poly.pdbx_strand_id
1 'polypeptide(L)'
;MLVSHICLKAAVSGEMTASRSTIIKAYLAHEGPQTIRRLYEGVINRFPEQFAGVSRHKFKTIYLKNMRDFKQITMKLHRGEAPEGMSEKEFTKRAIAEKKGEWLVILDSKVAEMQLSGKVDLDVNHQSILDHIRNESAISKDFWEGRSNQPYDWRAVLEAAGRKTSL
;
A
#
# COMPACT_ATOMS: atom_id res chain seq x y z
N MET A 1 11.85 -24.49 12.95
CA MET A 1 12.16 -23.54 11.86
C MET A 1 11.60 -24.04 10.52
N LEU A 2 10.27 -24.10 10.33
CA LEU A 2 9.66 -24.72 9.13
C LEU A 2 8.53 -23.90 8.48
N VAL A 3 8.16 -22.74 9.04
CA VAL A 3 7.02 -21.93 8.56
C VAL A 3 7.46 -20.79 7.62
N SER A 4 8.77 -20.49 7.56
CA SER A 4 9.34 -19.48 6.64
C SER A 4 9.24 -19.86 5.15
N HIS A 5 8.94 -21.12 4.84
CA HIS A 5 8.99 -21.62 3.47
C HIS A 5 7.69 -21.52 2.68
N ILE A 6 6.51 -21.35 3.27
CA ILE A 6 5.26 -21.56 2.50
C ILE A 6 4.83 -20.29 1.74
N CYS A 7 4.85 -19.11 2.36
CA CYS A 7 4.50 -17.86 1.66
C CYS A 7 5.63 -17.34 0.75
N LEU A 8 6.90 -17.56 1.11
CA LEU A 8 8.03 -17.28 0.21
C LEU A 8 8.06 -18.30 -0.95
N LYS A 9 7.73 -19.59 -0.74
CA LYS A 9 7.62 -20.54 -1.87
C LYS A 9 6.49 -20.17 -2.82
N ALA A 10 5.32 -19.71 -2.37
CA ALA A 10 4.25 -19.33 -3.29
C ALA A 10 4.62 -18.12 -4.18
N ALA A 11 5.46 -17.20 -3.68
CA ALA A 11 6.01 -16.11 -4.48
C ALA A 11 7.21 -16.54 -5.36
N VAL A 12 7.94 -17.59 -4.96
CA VAL A 12 9.11 -18.15 -5.65
C VAL A 12 8.72 -19.26 -6.65
N SER A 13 7.53 -19.87 -6.54
CA SER A 13 7.10 -21.03 -7.34
C SER A 13 6.49 -20.66 -8.70
N GLY A 14 6.54 -19.39 -9.13
CA GLY A 14 6.25 -19.01 -10.52
C GLY A 14 4.80 -19.16 -11.00
N GLU A 15 3.86 -19.61 -10.16
CA GLU A 15 2.47 -19.87 -10.60
C GLU A 15 1.53 -18.65 -10.51
N MET A 16 1.94 -17.57 -9.84
CA MET A 16 1.24 -16.28 -9.88
C MET A 16 2.23 -15.13 -9.78
N THR A 17 2.21 -14.20 -10.75
CA THR A 17 2.96 -12.95 -10.68
C THR A 17 2.37 -12.05 -9.58
N ALA A 18 2.76 -12.29 -8.34
CA ALA A 18 2.33 -11.51 -7.19
C ALA A 18 2.61 -10.01 -7.44
N SER A 19 1.62 -9.16 -7.12
CA SER A 19 1.78 -7.73 -7.32
C SER A 19 2.94 -7.18 -6.46
N ARG A 20 3.62 -6.14 -6.95
CA ARG A 20 4.74 -5.50 -6.23
C ARG A 20 4.36 -5.05 -4.82
N SER A 21 3.13 -4.58 -4.61
CA SER A 21 2.63 -4.19 -3.29
C SER A 21 2.47 -5.39 -2.36
N THR A 22 2.00 -6.54 -2.87
CA THR A 22 1.94 -7.79 -2.11
C THR A 22 3.34 -8.23 -1.67
N ILE A 23 4.33 -8.16 -2.58
CA ILE A 23 5.72 -8.51 -2.24
C ILE A 23 6.27 -7.59 -1.14
N ILE A 24 6.05 -6.28 -1.23
CA ILE A 24 6.52 -5.33 -0.21
C ILE A 24 5.85 -5.60 1.15
N LYS A 25 4.54 -5.87 1.17
CA LYS A 25 3.80 -6.22 2.39
C LYS A 25 4.31 -7.52 3.00
N ALA A 26 4.49 -8.57 2.20
CA ALA A 26 5.02 -9.84 2.68
C ALA A 26 6.44 -9.66 3.25
N TYR A 27 7.29 -8.90 2.57
CA TYR A 27 8.63 -8.57 3.06
C TYR A 27 8.59 -7.86 4.42
N LEU A 28 7.75 -6.83 4.57
CA LEU A 28 7.59 -6.09 5.83
C LEU A 28 6.95 -6.93 6.95
N ALA A 29 6.04 -7.85 6.62
CA ALA A 29 5.42 -8.73 7.60
C ALA A 29 6.44 -9.69 8.24
N HIS A 30 7.45 -10.11 7.47
CA HIS A 30 8.51 -11.01 7.94
C HIS A 30 9.69 -10.29 8.59
N GLU A 31 10.18 -9.23 7.95
CA GLU A 31 11.41 -8.51 8.37
C GLU A 31 11.11 -7.36 9.36
N GLY A 32 9.83 -7.11 9.61
CA GLY A 32 9.36 -6.03 10.48
C GLY A 32 9.56 -4.63 9.87
N PRO A 33 9.46 -3.58 10.71
CA PRO A 33 9.66 -2.21 10.31
C PRO A 33 11.05 -1.95 9.72
N GLN A 34 11.12 -1.31 8.55
CA GLN A 34 12.37 -1.05 7.85
C GLN A 34 12.44 0.38 7.33
N THR A 35 13.65 0.91 7.17
CA THR A 35 13.84 2.22 6.54
C THR A 35 13.60 2.10 5.04
N ILE A 36 13.16 3.17 4.37
CA ILE A 36 12.84 3.12 2.92
C ILE A 36 14.01 2.56 2.10
N ARG A 37 15.25 2.93 2.47
CA ARG A 37 16.45 2.48 1.79
C ARG A 37 16.63 0.97 1.94
N ARG A 38 16.63 0.47 3.19
CA ARG A 38 16.78 -0.96 3.48
C ARG A 38 15.67 -1.80 2.86
N LEU A 39 14.43 -1.31 2.90
CA LEU A 39 13.30 -1.96 2.27
C LEU A 39 13.47 -2.08 0.76
N TYR A 40 13.86 -0.99 0.09
CA TYR A 40 14.11 -0.98 -1.35
C TYR A 40 15.23 -1.93 -1.76
N GLU A 41 16.38 -1.85 -1.08
CA GLU A 41 17.53 -2.73 -1.33
C GLU A 41 17.17 -4.20 -1.08
N GLY A 42 16.48 -4.48 0.03
CA GLY A 42 16.06 -5.84 0.39
C GLY A 42 15.09 -6.46 -0.60
N VAL A 43 14.09 -5.71 -1.05
CA VAL A 43 13.07 -6.21 -2.00
C VAL A 43 13.66 -6.42 -3.39
N ILE A 44 14.51 -5.53 -3.89
CA ILE A 44 15.15 -5.71 -5.21
C ILE A 44 16.14 -6.87 -5.21
N ASN A 45 16.90 -7.03 -4.13
CA ASN A 45 17.87 -8.13 -4.04
C ASN A 45 17.20 -9.49 -3.97
N ARG A 46 16.04 -9.60 -3.30
CA ARG A 46 15.28 -10.86 -3.19
C ARG A 46 14.34 -11.13 -4.36
N PHE A 47 13.83 -10.10 -5.02
CA PHE A 47 12.84 -10.19 -6.11
C PHE A 47 13.25 -9.31 -7.31
N PRO A 48 14.41 -9.58 -7.94
CA PRO A 48 14.98 -8.69 -8.96
C PRO A 48 14.12 -8.62 -10.22
N GLU A 49 13.51 -9.73 -10.64
CA GLU A 49 12.67 -9.80 -11.85
C GLU A 49 11.42 -8.93 -11.72
N GLN A 50 10.75 -8.99 -10.56
CA GLN A 50 9.53 -8.27 -10.31
C GLN A 50 9.80 -6.77 -10.18
N PHE A 51 10.97 -6.36 -9.72
CA PHE A 51 11.35 -4.96 -9.53
C PHE A 51 12.34 -4.42 -10.57
N ALA A 52 12.55 -5.14 -11.68
CA ALA A 52 13.37 -4.68 -12.79
C ALA A 52 12.92 -3.28 -13.29
N GLY A 53 13.86 -2.35 -13.39
CA GLY A 53 13.61 -0.97 -13.84
C GLY A 53 12.88 -0.06 -12.84
N VAL A 54 12.58 -0.53 -11.62
CA VAL A 54 11.96 0.30 -10.57
C VAL A 54 13.05 1.07 -9.83
N SER A 55 13.10 2.39 -10.02
CA SER A 55 14.02 3.25 -9.26
C SER A 55 13.53 3.48 -7.83
N ARG A 56 14.45 3.81 -6.91
CA ARG A 56 14.11 4.16 -5.51
C ARG A 56 13.11 5.31 -5.41
N HIS A 57 13.18 6.25 -6.35
CA HIS A 57 12.20 7.35 -6.42
C HIS A 57 10.80 6.80 -6.70
N LYS A 58 10.61 6.01 -7.76
CA LYS A 58 9.32 5.37 -8.10
C LYS A 58 8.84 4.46 -6.98
N PHE A 59 9.75 3.72 -6.34
CA PHE A 59 9.45 2.90 -5.16
C PHE A 59 8.76 3.72 -4.06
N LYS A 60 9.34 4.88 -3.71
CA LYS A 60 8.79 5.76 -2.68
C LYS A 60 7.52 6.49 -3.13
N THR A 61 7.52 7.12 -4.29
CA THR A 61 6.47 8.07 -4.70
C THR A 61 5.22 7.40 -5.27
N ILE A 62 5.35 6.17 -5.79
CA ILE A 62 4.24 5.41 -6.33
C ILE A 62 3.83 4.33 -5.33
N TYR A 63 4.71 3.37 -5.04
CA TYR A 63 4.32 2.19 -4.27
C TYR A 63 4.07 2.50 -2.80
N LEU A 64 5.05 3.08 -2.10
CA LEU A 64 4.88 3.43 -0.68
C LEU A 64 3.80 4.49 -0.48
N LYS A 65 3.73 5.50 -1.36
CA LYS A 65 2.66 6.51 -1.29
C LYS A 65 1.27 5.87 -1.40
N ASN A 66 1.04 5.04 -2.41
CA ASN A 66 -0.26 4.38 -2.60
C ASN A 66 -0.63 3.50 -1.40
N MET A 67 0.30 2.66 -0.91
CA MET A 67 0.03 1.79 0.25
C MET A 67 -0.27 2.59 1.52
N ARG A 68 0.36 3.76 1.69
CA ARG A 68 0.08 4.68 2.80
C ARG A 68 -1.30 5.31 2.65
N ASP A 69 -1.65 5.76 1.46
CA ASP A 69 -2.94 6.41 1.18
C ASP A 69 -4.10 5.41 1.39
N PHE A 70 -3.88 4.11 1.12
CA PHE A 70 -4.80 3.02 1.48
C PHE A 70 -4.71 2.54 2.94
N LYS A 71 -3.96 3.24 3.80
CA LYS A 71 -3.77 2.91 5.23
C LYS A 71 -3.24 1.50 5.48
N GLN A 72 -2.53 0.91 4.51
CA GLN A 72 -1.90 -0.41 4.65
C GLN A 72 -0.54 -0.30 5.34
N ILE A 73 0.12 0.85 5.20
CA ILE A 73 1.39 1.15 5.88
C ILE A 73 1.33 2.50 6.56
N THR A 74 2.10 2.64 7.63
CA THR A 74 2.38 3.91 8.30
C THR A 74 3.85 4.25 8.15
N MET A 75 4.14 5.52 7.90
CA MET A 75 5.52 6.03 7.86
C MET A 75 5.78 6.89 9.07
N LYS A 76 6.73 6.49 9.92
CA LYS A 76 7.14 7.26 11.10
C LYS A 76 8.57 7.73 10.92
N LEU A 77 8.85 8.97 11.30
CA LEU A 77 10.21 9.48 11.31
C LEU A 77 10.93 8.86 12.51
N HIS A 78 11.86 7.96 12.25
CA HIS A 78 12.73 7.42 13.27
C HIS A 78 13.99 8.26 13.36
N ARG A 79 14.17 8.84 14.53
CA ARG A 79 15.39 9.47 14.98
C ARG A 79 15.88 8.46 16.03
N GLY A 80 17.07 7.90 15.85
CA GLY A 80 17.55 6.74 16.61
C GLY A 80 17.45 6.88 18.13
N GLU A 81 17.86 5.85 18.87
CA GLU A 81 17.92 5.94 20.34
C GLU A 81 18.77 7.15 20.75
N ALA A 82 18.25 7.93 21.71
CA ALA A 82 18.94 9.08 22.25
C ALA A 82 20.28 8.62 22.85
N PRO A 83 21.40 9.32 22.60
CA PRO A 83 22.63 9.05 23.32
C PRO A 83 22.39 9.21 24.82
N GLU A 84 22.93 8.29 25.63
CA GLU A 84 22.77 8.29 27.09
C GLU A 84 23.04 9.69 27.68
N GLY A 85 22.08 10.21 28.45
CA GLY A 85 22.20 11.49 29.15
C GLY A 85 21.58 12.73 28.48
N MET A 86 20.94 12.61 27.31
CA MET A 86 20.25 13.73 26.65
C MET A 86 18.73 13.60 26.72
N SER A 87 18.03 14.67 27.10
CA SER A 87 16.57 14.63 27.18
C SER A 87 15.95 14.46 25.79
N GLU A 88 14.87 13.67 25.69
CA GLU A 88 14.16 13.37 24.44
C GLU A 88 13.72 14.64 23.68
N LYS A 89 13.48 15.74 24.40
CA LYS A 89 13.11 17.06 23.86
C LYS A 89 14.29 17.81 23.22
N GLU A 90 15.49 17.67 23.74
CA GLU A 90 16.70 18.29 23.18
C GLU A 90 17.22 17.50 21.98
N PHE A 91 17.15 16.18 22.05
CA PHE A 91 17.47 15.30 20.92
C PHE A 91 16.52 15.54 19.74
N THR A 92 15.22 15.66 19.98
CA THR A 92 14.26 15.96 18.92
C THR A 92 14.50 17.32 18.27
N LYS A 93 14.89 18.36 19.03
CA LYS A 93 15.30 19.66 18.46
C LYS A 93 16.59 19.56 17.62
N ARG A 94 17.60 18.84 18.10
CA ARG A 94 18.86 18.62 17.35
C ARG A 94 18.67 17.78 16.09
N ALA A 95 17.86 16.73 16.15
CA ALA A 95 17.55 15.89 15.00
C ALA A 95 16.69 16.61 13.93
N ILE A 96 15.85 17.58 14.33
CA ILE A 96 15.17 18.51 13.41
C ILE A 96 16.20 19.41 12.71
N ALA A 97 17.15 19.95 13.48
CA ALA A 97 18.20 20.83 12.97
C ALA A 97 19.21 20.10 12.06
N GLU A 98 19.57 18.85 12.37
CA GLU A 98 20.53 18.04 11.60
C GLU A 98 19.90 17.29 10.42
N LYS A 99 18.57 17.29 10.26
CA LYS A 99 17.83 16.50 9.24
C LYS A 99 18.17 15.00 9.21
N LYS A 100 18.80 14.45 10.25
CA LYS A 100 19.17 13.03 10.34
C LYS A 100 18.04 12.19 10.93
N GLY A 101 16.91 12.14 10.22
CA GLY A 101 15.82 11.22 10.53
C GLY A 101 15.56 10.32 9.34
N GLU A 102 15.56 9.00 9.56
CA GLU A 102 15.16 8.05 8.53
C GLU A 102 13.68 7.73 8.67
N TRP A 103 12.96 7.69 7.56
CA TRP A 103 11.56 7.26 7.57
C TRP A 103 11.49 5.75 7.69
N LEU A 104 10.96 5.26 8.81
CA LEU A 104 10.57 3.87 8.99
C LEU A 104 9.22 3.62 8.35
N VAL A 105 9.14 2.54 7.59
CA VAL A 105 7.93 1.99 7.02
C VAL A 105 7.47 0.87 7.92
N ILE A 106 6.24 1.00 8.43
CA ILE A 106 5.61 0.06 9.35
C ILE A 106 4.36 -0.47 8.64
N LEU A 107 4.22 -1.79 8.59
CA LEU A 107 3.01 -2.43 8.09
C LEU A 107 1.90 -2.35 9.15
N ASP A 108 0.66 -2.11 8.72
CA ASP A 108 -0.48 -2.18 9.63
C ASP A 108 -0.61 -3.60 10.23
N SER A 109 -0.95 -3.68 11.53
CA SER A 109 -0.94 -4.96 12.25
C SER A 109 -1.92 -5.97 11.68
N LYS A 110 -3.11 -5.53 11.23
CA LYS A 110 -4.09 -6.42 10.60
C LYS A 110 -3.57 -6.97 9.28
N VAL A 111 -2.91 -6.12 8.50
CA VAL A 111 -2.31 -6.51 7.23
C VAL A 111 -1.13 -7.46 7.44
N ALA A 112 -0.31 -7.22 8.47
CA ALA A 112 0.79 -8.11 8.83
C ALA A 112 0.28 -9.52 9.22
N GLU A 113 -0.76 -9.60 10.06
CA GLU A 113 -1.39 -10.87 10.46
C GLU A 113 -1.98 -11.63 9.26
N MET A 114 -2.62 -10.94 8.32
CA MET A 114 -3.14 -11.56 7.09
C MET A 114 -2.01 -12.13 6.21
N GLN A 115 -0.90 -11.39 6.07
CA GLN A 115 0.26 -11.87 5.30
C GLN A 115 0.94 -13.08 5.97
N LEU A 116 1.05 -13.07 7.30
CA LEU A 116 1.67 -14.16 8.07
C LEU A 116 0.80 -15.42 8.12
N SER A 117 -0.53 -15.26 8.15
CA SER A 117 -1.48 -16.37 8.18
C SER A 117 -1.69 -17.04 6.81
N GLY A 118 -1.11 -16.49 5.74
CA GLY A 118 -1.30 -16.98 4.37
C GLY A 118 -2.71 -16.73 3.81
N LYS A 119 -3.61 -16.13 4.61
CA LYS A 119 -4.88 -15.56 4.16
C LYS A 119 -4.61 -14.20 3.55
N VAL A 120 -3.83 -14.20 2.47
CA VAL A 120 -3.83 -13.06 1.58
C VAL A 120 -5.24 -13.02 1.01
N ASP A 121 -6.01 -11.96 1.27
CA ASP A 121 -7.19 -11.63 0.46
C ASP A 121 -6.68 -11.48 -0.98
N LEU A 122 -6.66 -12.62 -1.68
CA LEU A 122 -6.52 -12.71 -3.12
C LEU A 122 -7.79 -12.06 -3.65
N ASP A 123 -7.61 -10.93 -4.30
CA ASP A 123 -8.67 -10.08 -4.84
C ASP A 123 -9.65 -9.50 -3.79
N VAL A 124 -9.40 -8.23 -3.43
CA VAL A 124 -10.54 -7.31 -3.44
C VAL A 124 -11.08 -7.39 -4.87
N ASN A 125 -12.21 -8.07 -5.07
CA ASN A 125 -12.79 -8.30 -6.37
C ASN A 125 -13.14 -6.94 -7.02
N HIS A 126 -12.15 -6.34 -7.68
CA HIS A 126 -12.25 -5.08 -8.39
C HIS A 126 -13.21 -5.20 -9.58
N GLN A 127 -13.61 -6.42 -9.97
CA GLN A 127 -14.61 -6.62 -10.99
C GLN A 127 -15.91 -5.93 -10.63
N SER A 128 -16.34 -5.98 -9.36
CA SER A 128 -17.54 -5.25 -8.90
C SER A 128 -17.44 -3.73 -9.11
N ILE A 129 -16.26 -3.14 -8.91
CA ILE A 129 -16.01 -1.70 -9.10
C ILE A 129 -15.91 -1.39 -10.60
N LEU A 130 -15.22 -2.23 -11.37
CA LEU A 130 -15.06 -2.06 -12.82
C LEU A 130 -16.39 -2.24 -13.56
N ASP A 131 -17.22 -3.19 -13.14
CA ASP A 131 -18.56 -3.43 -13.66
C ASP A 131 -19.47 -2.25 -13.32
N HIS A 132 -19.34 -1.67 -12.12
CA HIS A 132 -20.05 -0.44 -11.77
C HIS A 132 -19.63 0.73 -12.68
N ILE A 133 -18.34 0.97 -12.88
CA ILE A 133 -17.82 2.02 -13.78
C ILE A 133 -18.28 1.81 -15.23
N ARG A 134 -18.29 0.56 -15.71
CA ARG A 134 -18.77 0.22 -17.06
C ARG A 134 -20.26 0.47 -17.22
N ASN A 135 -21.04 0.07 -16.22
CA ASN A 135 -22.48 0.33 -16.19
C ASN A 135 -22.76 1.84 -16.15
N GLU A 136 -22.03 2.60 -15.34
CA GLU A 136 -22.14 4.07 -15.28
C GLU A 136 -21.78 4.73 -16.62
N SER A 137 -20.72 4.25 -17.28
CA SER A 137 -20.31 4.75 -18.60
C SER A 137 -21.37 4.45 -19.67
N ALA A 138 -22.02 3.29 -19.62
CA ALA A 138 -23.09 2.92 -20.53
C ALA A 138 -24.33 3.81 -20.33
N ILE A 139 -24.75 4.03 -19.08
CA ILE A 139 -25.90 4.90 -18.76
C ILE A 139 -25.66 6.34 -19.22
N SER A 140 -24.44 6.86 -19.02
CA SER A 140 -24.07 8.20 -19.50
C SER A 140 -24.10 8.28 -21.03
N LYS A 141 -23.59 7.25 -21.72
CA LYS A 141 -23.63 7.16 -23.18
C LYS A 141 -25.06 7.10 -23.71
N ASP A 142 -25.92 6.30 -23.11
CA ASP A 142 -27.33 6.18 -23.51
C ASP A 142 -28.12 7.48 -23.31
N PHE A 143 -27.77 8.30 -22.31
CA PHE A 143 -28.32 9.65 -22.16
C PHE A 143 -27.89 10.58 -23.31
N TRP A 144 -26.61 10.62 -23.65
CA TRP A 144 -26.10 11.46 -24.75
C TRP A 144 -26.56 11.00 -26.14
N GLU A 145 -26.81 9.70 -26.34
CA GLU A 145 -27.36 9.14 -27.57
C GLU A 145 -28.90 9.25 -27.65
N GLY A 146 -29.56 9.84 -26.64
CA GLY A 146 -31.01 10.04 -26.61
C GLY A 146 -31.83 8.76 -26.42
N ARG A 147 -31.19 7.67 -25.98
CA ARG A 147 -31.84 6.38 -25.65
C ARG A 147 -32.41 6.35 -24.24
N SER A 148 -31.94 7.26 -23.37
CA SER A 148 -32.46 7.50 -22.03
C SER A 148 -32.80 8.98 -21.83
N ASN A 149 -33.91 9.26 -21.16
CA ASN A 149 -34.39 10.63 -20.89
C ASN A 149 -33.91 11.20 -19.56
N GLN A 150 -33.16 10.45 -18.76
CA GLN A 150 -32.69 10.90 -17.45
C GLN A 150 -31.15 10.94 -17.41
N PRO A 151 -30.55 12.11 -17.16
CA PRO A 151 -29.13 12.17 -16.83
C PRO A 151 -28.92 11.50 -15.48
N TYR A 152 -27.94 10.61 -15.38
CA TYR A 152 -27.63 9.93 -14.13
C TYR A 152 -26.99 10.89 -13.13
N ASP A 153 -27.71 11.18 -12.04
CA ASP A 153 -27.21 11.98 -10.93
C ASP A 153 -26.58 11.07 -9.86
N TRP A 154 -25.27 10.88 -9.96
CA TRP A 154 -24.50 10.07 -9.01
C TRP A 154 -24.61 10.57 -7.56
N ARG A 155 -24.92 11.85 -7.34
CA ARG A 155 -25.14 12.38 -5.98
C ARG A 155 -26.44 11.88 -5.39
N ALA A 156 -27.52 11.88 -6.16
CA ALA A 156 -28.82 11.37 -5.73
C ALA A 156 -28.74 9.87 -5.37
N VAL A 157 -27.97 9.08 -6.12
CA VAL A 157 -27.75 7.66 -5.83
C VAL A 157 -26.96 7.46 -4.53
N LEU A 158 -25.90 8.25 -4.31
CA LEU A 158 -25.14 8.17 -3.07
C LEU A 158 -25.92 8.64 -1.85
N GLU A 159 -26.76 9.68 -1.99
CA GLU A 159 -27.69 10.12 -0.94
C GLU A 159 -28.73 9.05 -0.62
N ALA A 160 -29.33 8.41 -1.63
CA ALA A 160 -30.25 7.29 -1.45
C ALA A 160 -29.60 6.08 -0.77
N ALA A 161 -28.29 5.86 -1.00
CA ALA A 161 -27.49 4.83 -0.34
C ALA A 161 -26.96 5.25 1.06
N GLY A 162 -27.33 6.44 1.56
CA GLY A 162 -26.89 6.96 2.86
C GLY A 162 -25.39 7.28 2.93
N ARG A 163 -24.73 7.48 1.78
CA ARG A 163 -23.30 7.78 1.68
C ARG A 163 -23.08 9.29 1.60
N LYS A 164 -22.03 9.78 2.27
CA LYS A 164 -21.69 11.22 2.24
C LYS A 164 -21.30 11.64 0.82
N THR A 165 -21.95 12.67 0.31
CA THR A 165 -21.74 13.27 -1.02
C THR A 165 -20.87 14.53 -1.02
N SER A 166 -20.48 15.03 0.16
CA SER A 166 -19.56 16.15 0.30
C SER A 166 -18.10 15.70 0.25
N LEU A 167 -17.35 16.28 -0.70
CA LEU A 167 -15.88 16.36 -0.66
C LEU A 167 -15.44 17.37 0.39
#